data_AF-A0A7J8XXK8-F1
#
_entry.id   AF-A0A7J8XXK8-F1
#
_cell.length_a   1.000
_cell.length_b   1.000
_cell.length_c   1.000
_cell.angle_alpha   90.00
_cell.angle_beta   90.00
_cell.angle_gamma   90.00
#
_symmetry.space_group_name_H-M   'P 1'
#
loop_
_entity.id
_entity.type
_entity.pdbx_description
1 polymer ?
#
loop_
_entity_poly.entity_id
_entity_poly.type
_entity_poly.pdbx_seq_one_letter_code
_entity_poly.pdbx_strand_id
1 'polypeptide(L)'
;MPGPKDVLLWKRFRTWLSLSKKFCSPEAAKEFGLDILGDEISILEKELSQGYQEIGFCHNDLQYGNIMMAHISQHFSIYISSTSIFQLCIVIRSYLFPFFFQDYEYASYNPIAYDLANHFCEMAANYHSETPHILDFSICPGEYLI
;
A
#
# COMPACT_ATOMS: atom_id res chain seq x y z
N MET A 1 -1.74 -9.36 14.58
CA MET A 1 -0.50 -10.03 15.01
C MET A 1 -0.12 -9.55 16.40
N PRO A 2 0.21 -10.42 17.37
CA PRO A 2 0.79 -9.97 18.63
C PRO A 2 2.21 -9.40 18.39
N GLY A 3 2.48 -8.21 18.92
CA GLY A 3 3.77 -7.53 18.78
C GLY A 3 3.65 -6.01 19.02
N PRO A 4 4.77 -5.31 19.22
CA PRO A 4 4.79 -3.84 19.28
C PRO A 4 4.19 -3.26 17.99
N LYS A 5 3.34 -2.24 18.14
CA LYS A 5 2.71 -1.52 17.01
C LYS A 5 3.54 -0.30 16.61
N ASP A 6 4.85 -0.46 16.59
CA ASP A 6 5.76 0.64 16.30
C ASP A 6 5.64 1.06 14.82
N VAL A 7 5.53 2.36 14.57
CA VAL A 7 5.49 2.91 13.21
C VAL A 7 6.86 2.76 12.56
N LEU A 8 6.94 2.01 11.45
CA LEU A 8 8.21 1.75 10.75
C LEU A 8 8.45 2.64 9.54
N LEU A 9 7.42 3.35 9.06
CA LEU A 9 7.46 4.20 7.86
C LEU A 9 8.66 5.16 7.84
N TRP A 10 8.78 6.00 8.86
CA TRP A 10 9.80 7.04 8.91
C TRP A 10 11.23 6.50 9.02
N LYS A 11 11.40 5.40 9.77
CA LYS A 11 12.68 4.69 9.86
C LYS A 11 13.08 4.13 8.50
N ARG A 12 12.12 3.58 7.75
CA ARG A 12 12.35 3.02 6.41
C ARG A 12 12.79 4.11 5.43
N PHE A 13 12.08 5.25 5.37
CA PHE A 13 12.47 6.37 4.51
C PHE A 13 13.88 6.88 4.80
N ARG A 14 14.25 7.05 6.08
CA ARG A 14 15.62 7.47 6.44
C ARG A 14 16.68 6.44 6.09
N THR A 15 16.34 5.15 6.22
CA THR A 15 17.23 4.05 5.85
C THR A 15 17.48 4.05 4.34
N TRP A 16 16.41 4.18 3.53
CA TRP A 16 16.52 4.26 2.08
C TRP A 16 17.29 5.51 1.64
N LEU A 17 17.02 6.68 2.22
CA LEU A 17 17.79 7.89 1.93
C LEU A 17 19.29 7.71 2.21
N SER A 18 19.63 7.13 3.36
CA SER A 18 21.02 6.83 3.74
C SER A 18 21.70 5.88 2.75
N LEU A 19 20.99 4.84 2.30
CA LEU A 19 21.49 3.91 1.29
C LEU A 19 21.64 4.60 -0.07
N SER A 20 20.67 5.39 -0.51
CA SER A 20 20.74 6.13 -1.77
C SER A 20 21.94 7.07 -1.80
N LYS A 21 22.16 7.85 -0.73
CA LYS A 21 23.35 8.71 -0.62
C LYS A 21 24.67 7.93 -0.68
N LYS A 22 24.69 6.70 -0.18
CA LYS A 22 25.88 5.83 -0.20
C LYS A 22 26.17 5.28 -1.60
N PHE A 23 25.15 5.01 -2.41
CA PHE A 23 25.30 4.36 -3.71
C PHE A 23 25.29 5.33 -4.91
N CYS A 24 24.71 6.53 -4.76
CA CYS A 24 24.65 7.51 -5.83
C CYS A 24 25.95 8.29 -6.00
N SER A 25 26.27 8.65 -7.26
CA SER A 25 27.30 9.66 -7.56
C SER A 25 26.89 11.03 -7.02
N PRO A 26 27.84 11.94 -6.70
CA PRO A 26 27.54 13.30 -6.26
C PRO A 26 26.62 14.06 -7.22
N GLU A 27 26.76 13.87 -8.53
CA GLU A 27 25.96 14.51 -9.57
C GLU A 27 24.49 14.08 -9.46
N ALA A 28 24.23 12.77 -9.46
CA ALA A 28 22.90 12.20 -9.25
C ALA A 28 22.30 12.60 -7.89
N ALA A 29 23.10 12.58 -6.81
CA ALA A 29 22.63 12.98 -5.49
C ALA A 29 22.13 14.43 -5.46
N LYS A 30 22.81 15.32 -6.19
CA LYS A 30 22.40 16.71 -6.39
C LYS A 30 21.18 16.83 -7.30
N GLU A 31 21.15 16.09 -8.41
CA GLU A 31 20.03 16.07 -9.36
C GLU A 31 18.72 15.65 -8.70
N PHE A 32 18.76 14.58 -7.90
CA PHE A 32 17.60 14.07 -7.17
C PHE A 32 17.38 14.76 -5.80
N GLY A 33 18.16 15.79 -5.45
CA GLY A 33 17.97 16.53 -4.20
C GLY A 33 18.10 15.68 -2.94
N LEU A 34 18.93 14.63 -2.93
CA LEU A 34 19.05 13.74 -1.76
C LEU A 34 19.49 14.50 -0.49
N ASP A 35 20.21 15.61 -0.66
CA ASP A 35 20.63 16.44 0.47
C ASP A 35 19.48 17.15 1.19
N ILE A 36 18.46 17.58 0.45
CA ILE A 36 17.26 18.25 1.00
C ILE A 36 16.17 17.24 1.42
N LEU A 37 16.14 16.05 0.82
CA LEU A 37 15.11 15.05 1.07
C LEU A 37 15.04 14.60 2.54
N GLY A 38 16.15 14.67 3.28
CA GLY A 38 16.17 14.39 4.72
C GLY A 38 15.38 15.41 5.55
N ASP A 39 15.43 16.68 5.15
CA ASP A 39 14.68 17.76 5.78
C ASP A 39 13.20 17.66 5.41
N GLU A 40 12.88 17.34 4.15
CA GLU A 40 11.50 17.10 3.69
C GLU A 40 10.84 15.94 4.45
N ILE A 41 11.53 14.81 4.63
CA ILE A 41 11.05 13.69 5.47
C ILE A 41 10.77 14.17 6.89
N SER A 42 11.63 15.01 7.46
CA SER A 42 11.48 15.50 8.83
C SER A 42 10.32 16.47 8.97
N ILE A 43 10.07 17.31 7.96
CA ILE A 43 8.88 18.18 7.90
C ILE A 43 7.62 17.32 7.79
N LEU A 44 7.57 16.35 6.88
CA LEU A 44 6.41 15.47 6.71
C LEU A 44 6.11 14.66 7.97
N GLU A 45 7.12 14.09 8.62
CA GLU A 45 6.93 13.38 9.88
C GLU A 45 6.35 14.30 10.95
N LYS A 46 6.89 15.52 11.06
CA LYS A 46 6.41 16.49 12.03
C LYS A 46 4.95 16.86 11.77
N GLU A 47 4.57 17.15 10.53
CA GLU A 47 3.21 17.59 10.19
C GLU A 47 2.19 16.44 10.25
N LEU A 48 2.54 15.25 9.77
CA LEU A 48 1.62 14.11 9.75
C LEU A 48 1.50 13.39 11.08
N SER A 49 2.48 13.54 11.99
CA SER A 49 2.41 13.01 13.35
C SER A 49 1.73 13.96 14.33
N GLN A 50 1.13 15.07 13.85
CA GLN A 50 0.34 15.96 14.71
C GLN A 50 -1.02 15.31 15.02
N GLY A 51 -1.23 14.98 16.29
CA GLY A 51 -2.50 14.45 16.78
C GLY A 51 -2.58 12.92 16.80
N TYR A 52 -3.81 12.41 16.88
CA TYR A 52 -4.05 10.97 16.97
C TYR A 52 -3.97 10.32 15.59
N GLN A 53 -3.15 9.27 15.48
CA GLN A 53 -3.08 8.42 14.31
C GLN A 53 -3.61 7.03 14.69
N GLU A 54 -4.55 6.51 13.91
CA GLU A 54 -4.97 5.11 14.04
C GLU A 54 -3.90 4.21 13.41
N ILE A 55 -3.21 3.43 14.25
CA ILE A 55 -2.14 2.53 13.83
C ILE A 55 -2.71 1.13 13.58
N GLY A 56 -2.59 0.68 12.33
CA GLY A 56 -3.04 -0.63 11.87
C GLY A 56 -1.90 -1.42 11.23
N PHE A 57 -2.16 -2.69 10.94
CA PHE A 57 -1.27 -3.48 10.10
C PHE A 57 -1.55 -3.10 8.64
N CYS A 58 -0.63 -2.36 8.04
CA CYS A 58 -0.75 -1.81 6.70
C CYS A 58 0.03 -2.67 5.71
N HIS A 59 -0.47 -2.75 4.48
CA HIS A 59 0.22 -3.39 3.36
C HIS A 59 1.40 -2.53 2.88
N ASN A 60 1.19 -1.20 2.82
CA ASN A 60 2.09 -0.17 2.33
C ASN A 60 2.42 -0.24 0.83
N ASP A 61 1.70 -1.07 0.08
CA ASP A 61 1.88 -1.24 -1.37
C ASP A 61 0.57 -1.75 -2.00
N LEU A 62 -0.53 -1.01 -1.82
CA LEU A 62 -1.86 -1.37 -2.33
C LEU A 62 -2.05 -0.99 -3.81
N GLN A 63 -1.05 -1.25 -4.66
CA GLN A 63 -1.21 -1.14 -6.12
C GLN A 63 -2.16 -2.22 -6.65
N TYR A 64 -2.79 -1.98 -7.81
CA TYR A 64 -3.78 -2.92 -8.37
C TYR A 64 -3.19 -4.29 -8.70
N GLY A 65 -1.87 -4.40 -8.93
CA GLY A 65 -1.17 -5.68 -9.12
C GLY A 65 -1.18 -6.58 -7.88
N ASN A 66 -1.35 -6.00 -6.68
CA ASN A 66 -1.37 -6.72 -5.41
C ASN A 66 -2.79 -7.03 -4.94
N ILE A 67 -3.82 -6.62 -5.68
CA ILE A 67 -5.23 -6.84 -5.36
C ILE A 67 -5.79 -7.88 -6.32
N MET A 68 -5.92 -9.11 -5.82
CA MET A 68 -6.33 -10.24 -6.64
C MET A 68 -7.82 -10.52 -6.47
N MET A 69 -8.49 -10.85 -7.57
CA MET A 69 -9.87 -11.35 -7.55
C MET A 69 -9.86 -12.86 -7.72
N ALA A 70 -10.39 -13.59 -6.74
CA ALA A 70 -10.62 -15.02 -6.85
C ALA A 70 -11.76 -15.30 -7.84
N HIS A 71 -11.46 -16.03 -8.92
CA HIS A 71 -12.49 -16.55 -9.82
C HIS A 71 -13.08 -17.83 -9.23
N ILE A 72 -14.32 -17.75 -8.74
CA ILE A 72 -15.06 -18.93 -8.28
C ILE A 72 -15.80 -19.52 -9.48
N SER A 73 -15.27 -20.60 -10.06
CA SER A 73 -15.93 -21.34 -11.13
C SER A 73 -17.20 -22.05 -10.62
N GLN A 74 -18.26 -22.08 -11.45
CA GLN A 74 -19.58 -22.68 -11.13
C GLN A 74 -19.53 -24.13 -10.59
N HIS A 75 -18.43 -24.86 -10.81
CA HIS A 75 -18.21 -26.20 -10.27
C HIS A 75 -18.19 -26.27 -8.73
N PHE A 76 -17.91 -25.17 -8.04
CA PHE A 76 -17.91 -25.13 -6.57
C PHE A 76 -19.32 -25.24 -5.97
N SER A 77 -20.37 -24.88 -6.72
CA SER A 77 -21.77 -24.96 -6.25
C SER A 77 -22.26 -26.40 -6.01
N ILE A 78 -21.65 -27.40 -6.65
CA ILE A 78 -22.09 -28.81 -6.53
C ILE A 78 -21.61 -29.43 -5.19
N TYR A 79 -20.48 -29.00 -4.65
CA TYR A 79 -19.90 -29.50 -3.39
C TYR A 79 -20.59 -28.96 -2.11
N ILE A 80 -21.51 -28.00 -2.26
CA ILE A 80 -22.22 -27.35 -1.14
C ILE A 80 -23.35 -28.25 -0.60
N SER A 81 -23.79 -29.25 -1.37
CA SER A 81 -24.85 -30.18 -0.96
C SER A 81 -24.44 -31.17 0.13
N SER A 82 -23.15 -31.26 0.50
CA SER A 82 -22.62 -32.32 1.37
C SER A 82 -21.58 -31.88 2.42
N THR A 83 -21.41 -30.58 2.69
CA THR A 83 -20.35 -30.06 3.58
C THR A 83 -20.85 -29.28 4.81
N SER A 84 -20.03 -29.23 5.86
CA SER A 84 -20.35 -28.64 7.16
C SER A 84 -20.56 -27.12 7.12
N ILE A 85 -21.26 -26.55 8.11
CA ILE A 85 -21.53 -25.11 8.26
C ILE A 85 -20.25 -24.26 8.13
N PHE A 86 -19.11 -24.77 8.59
CA PHE A 86 -17.82 -24.08 8.50
C PHE A 86 -17.35 -23.88 7.05
N GLN A 87 -17.52 -24.89 6.20
CA GLN A 87 -17.16 -24.81 4.78
C GLN A 87 -18.10 -23.85 4.03
N LEU A 88 -19.39 -23.84 4.39
CA LEU A 88 -20.37 -22.91 3.82
C LEU A 88 -20.02 -21.45 4.15
N CYS A 89 -19.61 -21.15 5.38
CA CYS A 89 -19.17 -19.80 5.78
C CYS A 89 -17.95 -19.32 4.99
N ILE A 90 -16.99 -20.21 4.73
CA ILE A 90 -15.80 -19.89 3.92
C ILE A 90 -16.22 -19.57 2.48
N VAL A 91 -17.09 -20.41 1.89
CA VAL A 91 -17.57 -20.21 0.52
C VAL A 91 -18.37 -18.93 0.39
N ILE A 92 -19.33 -18.66 1.28
CA ILE A 92 -20.11 -17.40 1.27
C ILE A 92 -19.18 -16.19 1.39
N ARG A 93 -18.15 -16.26 2.24
CA ARG A 93 -17.17 -15.17 2.38
C ARG A 93 -16.36 -14.94 1.11
N SER A 94 -15.98 -16.00 0.40
CA SER A 94 -15.29 -15.89 -0.90
C SER A 94 -16.19 -15.31 -1.99
N TYR A 95 -17.50 -15.58 -1.98
CA TYR A 95 -18.44 -14.96 -2.92
C TYR A 95 -18.73 -13.50 -2.60
N LEU A 96 -18.84 -13.14 -1.32
CA LEU A 96 -19.15 -11.78 -0.89
C LEU A 96 -17.93 -10.86 -0.96
N PHE A 97 -16.73 -11.40 -0.73
CA PHE A 97 -15.45 -10.71 -0.79
C PHE A 97 -14.45 -11.55 -1.60
N PRO A 98 -14.51 -11.49 -2.94
CA PRO A 98 -13.61 -12.26 -3.80
C PRO A 98 -12.20 -11.66 -3.86
N PHE A 99 -11.97 -10.52 -3.24
CA PHE A 99 -10.68 -9.85 -3.25
C PHE A 99 -9.76 -10.34 -2.13
N PHE A 100 -8.50 -10.56 -2.46
CA PHE A 100 -7.43 -10.81 -1.50
C PHE A 100 -6.17 -10.04 -1.89
N PHE A 101 -5.36 -9.71 -0.88
CA PHE A 101 -4.09 -9.01 -1.09
C PHE A 101 -2.92 -10.00 -1.06
N GLN A 102 -1.89 -9.73 -1.86
CA GLN A 102 -0.63 -10.47 -1.91
C GLN A 102 0.58 -9.51 -1.85
N ASP A 103 1.79 -10.05 -1.75
CA ASP A 103 3.05 -9.27 -1.79
C ASP A 103 3.23 -8.28 -0.61
N TYR A 104 3.14 -8.82 0.61
CA TYR A 104 3.32 -8.10 1.88
C TYR A 104 4.78 -7.70 2.19
N GLU A 105 5.64 -7.50 1.19
CA GLU A 105 7.08 -7.23 1.41
C GLU A 105 7.34 -5.93 2.19
N TYR A 106 6.47 -4.94 2.03
CA TYR A 106 6.53 -3.67 2.75
C TYR A 106 5.62 -3.63 3.99
N ALA A 107 4.90 -4.70 4.30
CA ALA A 107 3.88 -4.68 5.34
C ALA A 107 4.46 -4.41 6.73
N SER A 108 3.81 -3.54 7.49
CA SER A 108 4.22 -3.17 8.85
C SER A 108 3.10 -2.43 9.56
N TYR A 109 3.25 -2.23 10.87
CA TYR A 109 2.40 -1.28 11.59
C TYR A 109 2.72 0.14 11.15
N ASN A 110 1.71 0.87 10.67
CA ASN A 110 1.79 2.26 10.20
C ASN A 110 0.41 2.95 10.39
N PRO A 111 0.31 4.27 10.22
CA PRO A 111 -0.98 4.95 10.16
C PRO A 111 -1.86 4.36 9.05
N ILE A 112 -3.09 3.96 9.36
CA ILE A 112 -4.03 3.39 8.37
C ILE A 112 -4.30 4.39 7.23
N ALA A 113 -4.36 5.68 7.57
CA ALA A 113 -4.53 6.76 6.60
C ALA A 113 -3.42 6.77 5.54
N TYR A 114 -2.18 6.37 5.87
CA TYR A 114 -1.10 6.27 4.91
C TYR A 114 -1.36 5.18 3.87
N ASP A 115 -1.81 4.00 4.29
CA ASP A 115 -2.08 2.86 3.39
C ASP A 115 -3.23 3.17 2.42
N LEU A 116 -4.26 3.87 2.91
CA LEU A 116 -5.37 4.37 2.09
C LEU A 116 -4.92 5.45 1.11
N ALA A 117 -4.15 6.45 1.58
CA ALA A 117 -3.63 7.51 0.73
C ALA A 117 -2.71 6.95 -0.36
N ASN A 118 -1.86 5.97 -0.02
CA ASN A 118 -1.02 5.27 -0.98
C ASN A 118 -1.87 4.59 -2.05
N HIS A 119 -2.92 3.85 -1.66
CA HIS A 119 -3.85 3.24 -2.62
C HIS A 119 -4.49 4.25 -3.58
N PHE A 120 -4.86 5.45 -3.10
CA PHE A 120 -5.39 6.50 -3.97
C PHE A 120 -4.34 7.08 -4.92
N CYS A 121 -3.08 7.20 -4.50
CA CYS A 121 -1.98 7.58 -5.39
C CYS A 121 -1.78 6.55 -6.51
N GLU A 122 -1.93 5.25 -6.22
CA GLU A 122 -1.82 4.17 -7.20
C GLU A 122 -2.89 4.23 -8.30
N MET A 123 -4.00 4.94 -8.09
CA MET A 123 -5.01 5.16 -9.13
C MET A 123 -4.49 6.04 -10.29
N ALA A 124 -3.46 6.86 -10.06
CA ALA A 124 -2.82 7.66 -11.09
C ALA A 124 -1.85 6.85 -11.96
N ALA A 125 -1.45 5.65 -11.52
CA ALA A 125 -0.47 4.83 -12.20
C ALA A 125 -1.14 3.86 -13.18
N ASN A 126 -0.62 3.81 -14.42
CA ASN A 126 -1.00 2.79 -15.40
C ASN A 126 0.24 2.02 -15.86
N TYR A 127 0.52 0.89 -15.19
CA TYR A 127 1.67 0.04 -15.49
C TYR A 127 1.56 -0.73 -16.81
N HIS A 128 0.40 -0.69 -17.48
CA HIS A 128 0.20 -1.30 -18.80
C HIS A 128 0.33 -0.29 -19.95
N SER A 129 0.64 0.98 -19.66
CA SER A 129 0.88 2.00 -20.69
C SER A 129 2.29 1.91 -21.29
N GLU A 130 2.51 2.57 -22.44
CA GLU A 130 3.85 2.72 -23.02
C GLU A 130 4.77 3.60 -22.16
N THR A 131 4.18 4.43 -21.29
CA THR A 131 4.88 5.38 -20.42
C THR A 131 4.45 5.22 -18.96
N PRO A 132 4.72 4.08 -18.30
CA PRO A 132 4.21 3.77 -16.96
C PRO A 132 4.79 4.68 -15.85
N HIS A 133 5.85 5.42 -16.16
CA HIS A 133 6.45 6.42 -15.28
C HIS A 133 5.70 7.77 -15.28
N ILE A 134 4.76 7.98 -16.20
CA ILE A 134 3.92 9.18 -16.25
C ILE A 134 2.62 8.90 -15.52
N LEU A 135 2.38 9.65 -14.44
CA LEU A 135 1.19 9.51 -13.58
C LEU A 135 0.09 10.48 -14.04
N ASP A 136 -1.15 10.00 -14.09
CA ASP A 136 -2.34 10.81 -14.40
C ASP A 136 -3.16 11.08 -13.14
N PHE A 137 -2.86 12.20 -12.48
CA PHE A 137 -3.56 12.61 -11.26
C PHE A 137 -4.98 13.15 -11.50
N SER A 138 -5.44 13.28 -12.75
CA SER A 138 -6.84 13.65 -13.03
C SER A 138 -7.83 12.54 -12.63
N ILE A 139 -7.33 11.30 -12.50
CA ILE A 139 -8.12 10.12 -12.15
C ILE A 139 -8.17 9.90 -10.63
N CYS A 140 -7.30 10.57 -9.87
CA CYS A 140 -7.30 10.47 -8.42
C CYS A 140 -8.61 11.03 -7.84
N PRO A 141 -9.17 10.40 -6.78
CA PRO A 141 -10.40 10.82 -6.15
C PRO A 141 -10.18 12.10 -5.32
N GLY A 142 -10.07 13.25 -5.98
CA GLY A 142 -9.77 14.54 -5.36
C GLY A 142 -10.92 15.55 -5.39
N GLU A 143 -11.76 15.55 -6.43
CA GLU A 143 -12.77 16.59 -6.63
C GLU A 143 -14.05 16.41 -5.78
N TYR A 144 -14.24 15.25 -5.14
CA TYR A 144 -15.51 14.91 -4.45
C TYR A 144 -15.37 14.43 -3.00
N LEU A 145 -14.18 14.49 -2.40
CA LEU A 145 -13.88 13.87 -1.10
C LEU A 145 -13.30 14.83 -0.04
N ILE A 146 -13.34 16.15 -0.26
CA ILE A 146 -12.94 17.18 0.72
C ILE A 146 -14.03 18.24 0.88
#